data_AF-A0A0M2LVM4-F1
#
_entry.id   AF-A0A0M2LVM4-F1
#
_cell.length_a   1.000
_cell.length_b   1.000
_cell.length_c   1.000
_cell.angle_alpha   90.00
_cell.angle_beta   90.00
_cell.angle_gamma   90.00
#
_symmetry.space_group_name_H-M   'P 1'
#
loop_
_entity.id
_entity.type
_entity.pdbx_description
1 polymer ?
#
loop_
_entity_poly.entity_id
_entity_poly.type
_entity_poly.pdbx_seq_one_letter_code
_entity_poly.pdbx_strand_id
1 'polypeptide(L)' 'MIDKAKEIATATNLMRMALALLDKAGEGASAAACHLQGAIDATAGAQPMQDGNALTPEKEAVLDRLTRDRPSGE' A
#
# COMPACT_ATOMS: atom_id res chain seq x y z
N MET A 1 -18.12 9.58 -19.21
CA MET A 1 -17.25 8.58 -18.55
C MET A 1 -15.92 9.15 -18.05
N ILE A 2 -15.42 10.27 -18.60
CA ILE A 2 -14.16 10.92 -18.17
C ILE A 2 -14.22 11.40 -16.71
N ASP A 3 -15.38 11.90 -16.26
CA ASP A 3 -15.53 12.49 -14.92
C ASP A 3 -15.37 11.48 -13.79
N LYS A 4 -15.96 10.28 -13.93
CA LYS A 4 -15.89 9.22 -12.92
C LYS A 4 -14.47 8.71 -12.71
N ALA A 5 -13.68 8.57 -13.77
CA ALA A 5 -12.28 8.15 -13.66
C ALA A 5 -11.44 9.22 -12.94
N LYS A 6 -11.72 10.50 -13.19
CA LYS A 6 -11.05 11.62 -12.52
C LYS A 6 -11.43 11.71 -11.03
N GLU A 7 -12.70 11.47 -10.71
CA GLU A 7 -13.18 11.40 -9.32
C GLU A 7 -12.50 10.26 -8.56
N ILE A 8 -12.43 9.06 -9.14
CA ILE A 8 -11.74 7.91 -8.55
C ILE A 8 -10.26 8.22 -8.33
N ALA A 9 -9.57 8.79 -9.32
CA ALA A 9 -8.15 9.16 -9.17
C ALA A 9 -7.94 10.19 -8.05
N THR A 10 -8.85 11.15 -7.93
CA THR A 10 -8.81 12.17 -6.87
C THR A 10 -9.01 11.53 -5.49
N ALA A 11 -10.01 10.66 -5.35
CA ALA A 11 -10.28 9.94 -4.11
C ALA A 11 -9.08 9.07 -3.69
N THR A 12 -8.48 8.32 -4.63
CA THR A 12 -7.31 7.48 -4.36
C THR A 12 -6.10 8.30 -3.91
N ASN A 13 -5.87 9.47 -4.50
CA ASN A 13 -4.79 10.36 -4.07
C ASN A 13 -5.00 10.88 -2.65
N LEU A 14 -6.24 11.25 -2.29
CA LEU A 14 -6.57 11.66 -0.93
C LEU A 14 -6.38 10.52 0.09
N MET A 15 -6.77 9.29 -0.26
CA MET A 15 -6.54 8.11 0.59
C MET A 15 -5.04 7.88 0.84
N ARG A 16 -4.20 8.01 -0.20
CA ARG A 16 -2.73 7.90 -0.06
C ARG A 16 -2.15 8.98 0.84
N MET A 17 -2.65 10.21 0.72
CA MET A 17 -2.23 11.31 1.60
C MET A 17 -2.64 11.04 3.06
N ALA A 18 -3.85 10.54 3.29
CA ALA A 18 -4.34 10.19 4.62
C ALA A 18 -3.48 9.09 5.27
N LEU A 19 -3.11 8.05 4.51
CA LEU A 19 -2.17 7.02 4.98
C LEU A 19 -0.83 7.60 5.40
N ALA A 20 -0.23 8.47 4.58
CA ALA A 20 1.03 9.11 4.91
C ALA A 20 0.96 9.98 6.18
N LEU A 21 -0.21 10.54 6.49
CA LEU A 21 -0.43 11.28 7.73
C LEU A 21 -0.57 10.34 8.93
N LEU A 22 -1.30 9.23 8.79
CA LEU A 22 -1.42 8.20 9.84
C LEU A 22 -0.06 7.58 10.16
N ASP A 23 0.74 7.26 9.15
CA ASP A 23 2.10 6.74 9.34
C ASP A 23 2.97 7.73 10.12
N LYS A 24 2.94 9.02 9.76
CA LYS A 24 3.68 10.08 10.47
C LYS A 24 3.21 10.26 11.92
N ALA A 25 1.96 9.98 12.22
CA ALA A 25 1.40 10.03 13.57
C ALA A 25 1.72 8.76 14.40
N GLY A 26 2.38 7.75 13.81
CA GLY A 26 2.61 6.45 14.46
C GLY A 26 1.38 5.53 14.44
N GLU A 27 0.35 5.87 13.66
CA GLU A 27 -0.92 5.14 13.55
C GLU A 27 -1.01 4.32 12.24
N GLY A 28 0.12 4.03 11.61
CA GLY A 28 0.19 3.26 10.36
C GLY A 28 -0.37 1.84 10.43
N ALA A 29 -0.49 1.28 11.64
CA ALA A 29 -1.11 -0.03 11.89
C ALA A 29 -2.52 0.07 12.49
N SER A 30 -3.12 1.27 12.52
CA SER A 30 -4.50 1.46 13.00
C SER A 30 -5.50 0.81 12.05
N ALA A 31 -6.70 0.48 12.58
CA ALA A 31 -7.79 -0.03 11.75
C ALA A 31 -8.16 0.93 10.60
N ALA A 32 -8.05 2.25 10.83
CA ALA A 32 -8.27 3.25 9.80
C ALA A 32 -7.24 3.15 8.66
N ALA A 33 -5.95 2.97 9.00
CA ALA A 33 -4.90 2.77 8.00
C ALA A 33 -5.13 1.46 7.21
N CYS A 34 -5.47 0.37 7.89
CA CYS A 34 -5.79 -0.90 7.22
C CYS A 34 -6.96 -0.78 6.23
N HIS A 35 -8.05 -0.10 6.63
CA HIS A 35 -9.20 0.11 5.75
C HIS A 35 -8.87 1.01 4.56
N LEU A 36 -8.08 2.07 4.75
CA LEU A 36 -7.64 2.95 3.67
C LEU A 36 -6.78 2.21 2.65
N GLN A 37 -5.83 1.39 3.12
CA GLN A 37 -5.00 0.58 2.25
C GLN A 37 -5.84 -0.43 1.46
N GLY A 38 -6.79 -1.11 2.12
CA GLY A 38 -7.72 -2.02 1.45
C GLY A 38 -8.56 -1.35 0.35
N ALA A 39 -9.01 -0.11 0.57
CA ALA A 39 -9.74 0.66 -0.44
C ALA A 39 -8.87 1.05 -1.65
N ILE A 40 -7.60 1.39 -1.42
CA ILE A 40 -6.62 1.67 -2.48
C ILE A 40 -6.36 0.40 -3.30
N ASP A 41 -6.15 -0.72 -2.63
CA ASP A 41 -5.88 -2.01 -3.26
C ASP A 41 -7.07 -2.44 -4.13
N ALA A 42 -8.29 -2.33 -3.61
CA ALA A 42 -9.51 -2.62 -4.36
C ALA A 42 -9.64 -1.73 -5.62
N THR A 43 -9.28 -0.45 -5.51
CA THR A 43 -9.29 0.48 -6.66
C THR A 43 -8.24 0.14 -7.70
N ALA A 44 -7.08 -0.38 -7.27
CA ALA A 44 -6.01 -0.84 -8.15
C ALA A 44 -6.26 -2.24 -8.73
N GLY A 45 -7.33 -2.93 -8.32
CA GLY A 45 -7.56 -4.33 -8.64
C GLY A 45 -6.53 -5.27 -8.01
N ALA A 46 -5.80 -4.81 -7.00
CA ALA A 46 -4.87 -5.64 -6.25
C ALA A 46 -5.68 -6.57 -5.35
N GLN A 47 -5.36 -7.87 -5.42
CA GLN A 47 -5.92 -8.86 -4.51
C GLN A 47 -4.89 -9.23 -3.45
N PRO A 48 -5.32 -9.54 -2.22
CA PRO A 48 -4.44 -10.11 -1.21
C PRO A 48 -3.71 -11.32 -1.80
N MET A 49 -2.42 -11.44 -1.48
CA MET A 49 -1.71 -12.67 -1.80
C MET A 49 -2.32 -13.82 -0.99
N GLN A 50 -2.55 -14.95 -1.65
CA GLN A 50 -2.96 -16.17 -0.96
C GLN A 50 -1.73 -16.89 -0.40
N ASP A 51 -1.93 -17.66 0.66
CA ASP A 51 -0.87 -18.50 1.22
C ASP A 51 -0.34 -19.47 0.15
N GLY A 52 0.98 -19.52 0.00
CA GLY A 52 1.64 -20.32 -1.02
C GLY A 52 1.79 -19.63 -2.39
N ASN A 53 1.27 -18.41 -2.59
CA ASN A 53 1.58 -17.65 -3.79
C ASN A 53 3.07 -17.28 -3.82
N ALA A 54 3.76 -17.71 -4.87
CA ALA A 54 5.10 -17.23 -5.16
C ALA A 54 5.10 -15.71 -5.38
N LEU A 55 6.14 -15.04 -4.90
CA LEU A 55 6.38 -13.65 -5.25
C LEU A 55 6.73 -13.56 -6.74
N THR A 56 6.31 -12.48 -7.39
CA THR A 56 6.82 -12.20 -8.73
C THR A 56 8.29 -11.76 -8.61
N PRO A 57 9.12 -11.95 -9.65
CA PRO A 57 10.52 -11.52 -9.62
C PRO A 57 10.71 -10.05 -9.23
N GLU A 58 9.76 -9.20 -9.63
CA GLU A 58 9.72 -7.78 -9.27
C GLU A 58 9.50 -7.58 -7.76
N LYS A 59 8.55 -8.30 -7.15
CA LYS A 59 8.29 -8.25 -5.72
C LYS A 59 9.45 -8.84 -4.91
N GLU A 60 10.09 -9.88 -5.42
CA GLU A 60 11.31 -10.46 -4.83
C GLU A 60 12.45 -9.44 -4.80
N ALA A 61 12.70 -8.75 -5.92
CA ALA A 61 13.73 -7.72 -6.00
C ALA A 61 13.49 -6.54 -5.04
N VAL A 62 12.23 -6.14 -4.86
CA VAL A 62 11.85 -5.10 -3.88
C VAL A 62 12.09 -5.58 -2.45
N LEU A 63 11.66 -6.80 -2.12
CA LEU A 63 11.86 -7.38 -0.79
C LEU A 63 13.35 -7.51 -0.46
N ASP A 64 14.15 -7.99 -1.41
CA ASP A 64 15.59 -8.16 -1.27
C ASP A 64 16.33 -6.80 -1.09
N ARG A 65 15.80 -5.72 -1.67
CA ARG A 65 16.30 -4.37 -1.40
C ARG A 65 15.95 -3.91 0.02
N LEU A 66 14.71 -4.11 0.45
CA LEU A 66 14.23 -3.71 1.78
C LEU A 66 14.93 -4.46 2.92
N THR A 67 15.35 -5.70 2.69
CA THR A 67 16.08 -6.50 3.67
C THR A 67 17.56 -6.15 3.71
N ARG A 68 18.17 -5.77 2.59
CA ARG A 68 19.58 -5.32 2.53
C ARG A 68 19.81 -3.95 3.13
N ASP A 69 18.87 -3.02 2.97
CA ASP A 69 18.98 -1.65 3.48
C ASP A 69 18.60 -1.53 4.98
N ARG A 70 18.18 -2.63 5.62
CA ARG A 70 17.83 -2.61 7.04
C ARG A 70 19.13 -2.58 7.86
N PRO A 71 19.43 -1.51 8.64
CA PRO A 71 20.61 -1.50 9.48
C PRO A 71 20.53 -2.69 10.43
N SER A 72 21.59 -3.50 10.45
CA SER A 72 21.81 -4.52 11.47
C SER A 72 21.71 -3.83 12.81
N GLY A 73 20.65 -4.10 13.57
CA GLY A 73 20.57 -3.65 14.96
C GLY A 73 21.70 -4.32 15.73
N GLU A 74 22.74 -3.56 16.06
CA GLU A 74 23.64 -3.83 17.20
C GLU A 74 22.92 -3.52 18.52
#